data_AF-A0A5E4I9R7-F1
#
_entry.id   AF-A0A5E4I9R7-F1
#
_cell.length_a   1.000
_cell.length_b   1.000
_cell.length_c   1.000
_cell.angle_alpha   90.00
_cell.angle_beta   90.00
_cell.angle_gamma   90.00
#
_symmetry.space_group_name_H-M   'P 1'
#
loop_
_entity.id
_entity.type
_entity.pdbx_description
1 polymer ?
#
loop_
_entity_poly.entity_id
_entity_poly.type
_entity_poly.pdbx_seq_one_letter_code
_entity_poly.pdbx_strand_id
1 'polypeptide(L)' 'MGRVGLINSGGASGKDDFGQAVRTAVINKRAGGTGLISGRKAFQKSFEDGVKLLQAIQDVYLCKEITIA' A
#
# COMPACT_ATOMS: atom_id res chain seq x y z
N MET A 1 -4.13 -16.20 -9.58
CA MET A 1 -4.40 -14.79 -9.97
C MET A 1 -5.14 -14.75 -11.29
N GLY A 2 -6.06 -13.80 -11.47
CA GLY A 2 -6.76 -13.59 -12.74
C GLY A 2 -5.84 -13.07 -13.85
N ARG A 3 -6.35 -12.97 -15.08
CA ARG A 3 -5.58 -12.53 -16.26
C ARG A 3 -5.11 -11.07 -16.19
N VAL A 4 -5.82 -10.23 -15.41
CA VAL A 4 -5.52 -8.81 -15.23
C VAL A 4 -5.33 -8.56 -13.73
N GLY A 5 -4.23 -7.90 -13.36
CA GLY A 5 -3.93 -7.56 -11.97
C GLY A 5 -4.92 -6.54 -11.41
N LEU A 6 -5.47 -6.83 -10.23
CA LEU A 6 -6.29 -5.88 -9.48
C LEU A 6 -5.38 -4.97 -8.65
N ILE A 7 -5.62 -3.66 -8.73
CA ILE A 7 -5.03 -2.66 -7.83
C ILE A 7 -6.15 -1.99 -7.03
N ASN A 8 -5.96 -1.84 -5.72
CA ASN A 8 -7.00 -1.34 -4.82
C ASN A 8 -6.67 0.04 -4.26
N SER A 9 -7.70 0.78 -3.84
CA SER A 9 -7.54 2.09 -3.21
C SER A 9 -6.99 1.98 -1.80
N GLY A 10 -6.02 2.83 -1.46
CA GLY A 10 -5.48 3.00 -0.10
C GLY A 10 -6.35 3.85 0.82
N GLY A 11 -7.49 4.35 0.33
CA GLY A 11 -8.49 5.05 1.15
C GLY A 11 -8.23 6.54 1.39
N ALA A 12 -8.80 7.06 2.48
CA ALA A 12 -8.68 8.47 2.87
C ALA A 12 -7.45 8.72 3.74
N SER A 13 -6.97 9.97 3.73
CA SER A 13 -5.91 10.46 4.62
C SER A 13 -6.47 10.72 6.03
N GLY A 14 -5.65 10.56 7.06
CA GLY A 14 -6.07 10.65 8.46
C GLY A 14 -4.92 10.78 9.46
N LYS A 15 -5.17 10.38 10.71
CA LYS A 15 -4.22 10.54 11.82
C LYS A 15 -3.04 9.57 11.76
N ASP A 16 -3.25 8.35 11.28
CA ASP A 16 -2.25 7.29 11.21
C ASP A 16 -2.15 6.73 9.77
N ASP A 17 -1.71 7.57 8.84
CA ASP A 17 -1.64 7.17 7.44
C ASP A 17 -0.58 6.11 7.17
N PHE A 18 0.55 6.17 7.89
CA PHE A 18 1.64 5.24 7.70
C PHE A 18 1.24 3.81 8.10
N GLY A 19 0.75 3.62 9.34
CA GLY A 19 0.31 2.32 9.82
C GLY A 19 -0.84 1.76 9.00
N GLN A 20 -1.82 2.60 8.66
CA GLN A 20 -2.95 2.18 7.82
C GLN A 20 -2.53 1.81 6.39
N ALA A 21 -1.62 2.56 5.78
CA ALA A 21 -1.15 2.28 4.42
C ALA A 21 -0.44 0.93 4.35
N VAL A 22 0.49 0.66 5.27
CA VAL A 22 1.21 -0.61 5.35
C VAL A 22 0.24 -1.76 5.62
N ARG A 23 -0.63 -1.64 6.64
CA ARG A 23 -1.63 -2.67 6.96
C ARG A 23 -2.53 -2.98 5.76
N THR A 24 -2.98 -1.94 5.06
CA THR A 24 -3.84 -2.10 3.87
C THR A 24 -3.09 -2.78 2.73
N ALA A 25 -1.84 -2.42 2.49
CA ALA A 25 -0.99 -3.05 1.48
C ALA A 25 -0.79 -4.55 1.78
N VAL A 26 -0.54 -4.92 3.04
CA VAL A 26 -0.35 -6.32 3.45
C VAL A 26 -1.63 -7.11 3.19
N ILE A 27 -2.78 -6.61 3.66
CA ILE A 27 -4.08 -7.25 3.45
C ILE A 27 -4.37 -7.39 1.95
N ASN A 28 -4.13 -6.34 1.16
CA ASN A 28 -4.37 -6.36 -0.28
C ASN A 28 -3.51 -7.39 -1.00
N LYS A 29 -2.21 -7.44 -0.71
CA LYS A 29 -1.29 -8.41 -1.30
C LYS A 29 -1.70 -9.85 -0.93
N ARG A 30 -2.01 -10.08 0.35
CA ARG A 30 -2.47 -11.39 0.83
C ARG A 30 -3.77 -11.84 0.16
N ALA A 31 -4.64 -10.90 -0.23
CA ALA A 31 -5.85 -11.15 -1.00
C ALA A 31 -5.62 -11.34 -2.51
N GLY A 32 -4.37 -11.34 -2.99
CA GLY A 32 -4.02 -11.48 -4.40
C GLY A 32 -4.02 -10.18 -5.21
N GLY A 33 -4.11 -9.02 -4.55
CA GLY A 33 -3.93 -7.71 -5.17
C GLY A 33 -2.48 -7.48 -5.61
N THR A 34 -2.33 -6.78 -6.73
CA THR A 34 -1.04 -6.58 -7.42
C THR A 34 -0.41 -5.20 -7.17
N GLY A 35 -1.12 -4.32 -6.47
CA GLY A 35 -0.67 -2.97 -6.15
C GLY A 35 -1.69 -2.19 -5.33
N LEU A 36 -1.26 -1.07 -4.76
CA LEU A 36 -2.09 -0.16 -3.96
C LEU A 36 -2.00 1.27 -4.51
N ILE A 37 -3.15 1.91 -4.71
CA ILE A 37 -3.25 3.31 -5.12
C ILE A 37 -3.20 4.19 -3.86
N SER A 38 -2.15 4.98 -3.69
CA SER A 38 -1.97 5.88 -2.53
C SER A 38 -1.77 7.33 -2.97
N GLY A 39 -2.88 8.06 -3.12
CA GLY A 39 -2.86 9.48 -3.47
C GLY A 39 -2.77 10.37 -2.23
N ARG A 40 -3.92 10.66 -1.62
CA ARG A 40 -4.04 11.57 -0.45
C ARG A 40 -3.06 11.25 0.68
N LYS A 41 -2.88 9.97 1.02
CA LYS A 41 -1.98 9.54 2.09
C LYS A 41 -0.50 9.88 1.80
N ALA A 42 -0.08 9.85 0.53
CA ALA A 42 1.29 10.18 0.14
C ALA A 42 1.49 11.68 -0.09
N PHE A 43 0.55 12.35 -0.78
CA PHE A 43 0.73 13.72 -1.25
C PHE A 43 0.18 14.82 -0.32
N GLN A 44 -0.51 14.47 0.78
CA GLN A 44 -0.93 15.42 1.82
C GLN A 44 0.00 15.43 3.05
N LYS A 45 1.21 14.86 2.92
CA LYS A 45 2.26 14.88 3.95
C LYS A 45 3.44 15.71 3.47
N SER A 46 4.45 15.87 4.32
CA SER A 46 5.74 16.40 3.87
C SER A 46 6.31 15.52 2.75
N PHE A 47 7.15 16.08 1.88
CA PHE A 47 7.75 15.32 0.79
C PHE A 47 8.47 14.06 1.29
N GLU A 48 9.26 14.23 2.35
CA GLU A 48 10.00 13.13 2.97
C GLU A 48 9.07 12.03 3.51
N ASP A 49 8.00 12.41 4.21
CA ASP A 49 7.03 11.44 4.74
C ASP A 49 6.25 10.74 3.63
N GLY A 50 5.90 11.47 2.57
CA GLY A 50 5.24 10.91 1.39
C GLY A 50 6.10 9.87 0.69
N VAL A 51 7.39 10.17 0.49
CA VAL A 51 8.38 9.23 -0.08
C VAL A 51 8.51 7.99 0.81
N LYS A 52 8.69 8.17 2.12
CA LYS A 52 8.78 7.06 3.08
C LYS A 52 7.53 6.18 3.04
N LEU A 53 6.34 6.78 2.99
CA LEU A 53 5.07 6.05 2.92
C LEU A 53 4.96 5.22 1.64
N LEU A 54 5.36 5.77 0.48
CA LEU A 54 5.35 5.05 -0.79
C LEU A 54 6.37 3.90 -0.81
N GLN A 55 7.58 4.12 -0.29
CA GLN A 55 8.60 3.07 -0.16
C GLN A 55 8.10 1.92 0.74
N ALA A 56 7.50 2.23 1.89
CA ALA A 56 6.97 1.21 2.79
C ALA A 56 5.86 0.35 2.13
N ILE A 57 5.01 0.96 1.28
CA ILE A 57 4.03 0.20 0.48
C ILE A 57 4.76 -0.70 -0.52
N GLN A 58 5.79 -0.21 -1.21
CA GLN A 58 6.56 -0.99 -2.18
C GLN A 58 7.26 -2.18 -1.50
N ASP A 59 7.84 -1.98 -0.32
CA ASP A 59 8.49 -3.02 0.46
C ASP A 59 7.53 -4.17 0.76
N VAL A 60 6.25 -3.88 1.05
CA VAL A 60 5.21 -4.91 1.21
C VAL A 60 5.04 -5.76 -0.05
N TYR A 61 5.01 -5.16 -1.24
CA TYR A 61 4.87 -5.90 -2.51
C TYR A 61 6.15 -6.67 -2.89
N LEU A 62 7.33 -6.16 -2.52
CA LEU A 62 8.61 -6.80 -2.78
C LEU A 62 8.97 -7.90 -1.74
N CYS A 63 8.41 -7.83 -0.53
CA CYS A 63 8.66 -8.79 0.57
C CYS A 63 8.11 -10.19 0.24
N LYS A 64 9.00 -11.18 0.15
CA LYS A 64 8.66 -12.55 -0.30
C LYS A 64 7.87 -13.34 0.74
N GLU A 65 8.00 -12.95 2.00
CA GLU A 65 7.34 -13.55 3.17
C GLU A 65 5.84 -13.23 3.20
N ILE A 66 5.41 -12.13 2.56
CA ILE A 66 3.99 -11.80 2.42
C ILE A 66 3.44 -12.52 1.19
N THR A 67 2.98 -13.74 1.41
CA THR A 67 2.35 -14.58 0.39
C THR A 67 0.86 -14.31 0.28
N ILE A 68 0.25 -14.80 -0.81
CA ILE A 68 -1.20 -14.94 -0.89
C ILE A 68 -1.65 -15.95 0.17
N ALA A 69 -2.81 -15.67 0.81
CA ALA A 69 -3.41 -16.53 1.83
C ALA A 69 -4.21 -17.70 1.24
#